data_AF-A0A6J6D4N7-F1
#
_entry.id   AF-A0A6J6D4N7-F1
#
_cell.length_a   1.000
_cell.length_b   1.000
_cell.length_c   1.000
_cell.angle_alpha   90.00
_cell.angle_beta   90.00
_cell.angle_gamma   90.00
#
_symmetry.space_group_name_H-M   'P 1'
#
loop_
_entity.id
_entity.type
_entity.pdbx_description
1 polymer ?
#
loop_
_entity_poly.entity_id
_entity_poly.type
_entity_poly.pdbx_seq_one_letter_code
_entity_poly.pdbx_strand_id
1 'polypeptide(L)' 'MGCGDVCPFYPGKRYEDWVLEDPAGQGIEPVRVIRDEIKARVEKLLAELLA' A
#
# COMPACT_ATOMS: atom_id res chain seq x y z
N MET A 1 -0.41 -4.25 2.40
CA MET A 1 1.00 -4.60 2.13
C MET A 1 1.67 -4.90 3.46
N GLY A 2 1.40 -6.06 4.03
CA GLY A 2 2.09 -6.56 5.21
C GLY A 2 2.91 -7.77 4.81
N CYS A 3 4.20 -7.79 5.14
CA CYS A 3 5.04 -8.97 4.90
C CYS A 3 4.72 -10.13 5.87
N GLY A 4 3.77 -9.95 6.79
CA GLY A 4 3.46 -10.90 7.87
C GLY A 4 4.35 -10.72 9.11
N ASP A 5 5.43 -9.96 8.99
CA ASP A 5 6.34 -9.60 10.08
C ASP A 5 6.05 -8.21 10.64
N VAL A 6 6.34 -8.02 11.92
CA VAL A 6 6.30 -6.72 12.58
C VAL A 6 7.60 -5.96 12.32
N CYS A 7 7.52 -4.83 11.62
CA CYS A 7 8.64 -3.91 11.49
C CYS A 7 8.86 -3.12 12.80
N PRO A 8 10.12 -2.86 13.21
CA PRO A 8 10.40 -2.02 14.37
C PRO A 8 9.91 -0.58 14.15
N PHE A 9 9.31 -0.01 15.19
CA PHE A 9 8.82 1.38 15.18
C PHE A 9 9.92 2.36 15.58
N TYR A 10 10.11 3.40 14.78
CA TYR A 10 11.10 4.44 14.96
C TYR A 10 10.43 5.80 15.16
N PRO A 11 10.83 6.59 16.17
CA PRO A 11 10.24 7.90 16.43
C PRO A 11 10.51 8.90 15.29
N GLY A 12 9.56 9.81 15.09
CA GLY A 12 9.65 10.86 14.05
C GLY A 12 9.38 10.37 12.63
N LYS A 13 8.90 9.13 12.45
CA LYS A 13 8.49 8.58 11.15
C LYS A 13 6.98 8.52 11.04
N ARG A 14 6.45 8.87 9.86
CA ARG A 14 5.07 8.59 9.46
C ARG A 14 5.04 7.18 8.88
N TYR A 15 4.22 6.31 9.46
CA TYR A 15 4.00 4.95 8.99
C TYR A 15 2.67 4.88 8.26
N GLU A 16 2.67 4.28 7.08
CA GLU A 16 1.48 4.00 6.28
C GLU A 16 1.24 2.49 6.30
N ASP A 17 0.10 2.06 6.83
CA ASP A 17 -0.34 0.67 6.73
C ASP A 17 -1.59 0.59 5.85
N TRP A 18 -1.44 -0.10 4.73
CA TRP A 18 -2.49 -0.24 3.72
C TRP A 18 -2.96 -1.67 3.70
N VAL A 19 -4.12 -1.92 4.30
CA VAL A 19 -4.85 -3.18 4.15
C VAL A 19 -5.29 -3.30 2.69
N LEU A 20 -4.85 -4.37 2.04
CA LEU A 20 -5.07 -4.71 0.63
C LEU A 20 -5.26 -6.23 0.54
N GLU A 21 -6.06 -6.69 -0.42
CA GLU A 21 -6.18 -8.11 -0.70
C GLU A 21 -4.87 -8.69 -1.27
N ASP A 22 -4.62 -9.97 -1.02
CA ASP A 22 -3.43 -10.66 -1.55
C ASP A 22 -3.67 -11.07 -3.01
N PRO A 23 -2.93 -10.51 -3.98
CA PRO A 23 -3.06 -10.88 -5.39
C PRO A 23 -2.51 -12.27 -5.71
N ALA A 24 -1.75 -12.91 -4.80
CA ALA A 24 -1.10 -14.19 -5.07
C ALA A 24 -2.12 -15.29 -5.38
N GLY A 25 -1.87 -16.04 -6.46
CA GLY A 25 -2.75 -17.11 -6.92
C GLY A 25 -4.06 -16.64 -7.59
N GLN A 26 -4.29 -15.33 -7.70
CA GLN A 26 -5.46 -14.79 -8.40
C GLN A 26 -5.21 -14.63 -9.91
N GLY A 27 -6.29 -14.48 -10.69
CA GLY A 27 -6.23 -14.13 -12.10
C GLY A 27 -5.85 -12.66 -12.34
N ILE A 28 -5.58 -12.28 -13.59
CA ILE A 28 -5.08 -10.94 -13.94
C ILE A 28 -6.04 -9.80 -13.60
N GLU A 29 -7.35 -10.04 -13.62
CA GLU A 29 -8.35 -8.99 -13.40
C GLU A 29 -8.39 -8.49 -11.95
N PRO A 30 -8.49 -9.36 -10.92
CA PRO A 30 -8.32 -8.91 -9.52
C PRO A 30 -6.99 -8.20 -9.26
N VAL A 31 -5.89 -8.68 -9.86
CA VAL A 31 -4.57 -8.05 -9.72
C VAL A 31 -4.58 -6.62 -10.26
N ARG A 32 -5.26 -6.37 -11.38
CA ARG A 32 -5.41 -5.01 -11.95
C ARG A 32 -6.18 -4.09 -11.01
N VAL A 33 -7.25 -4.58 -10.38
CA VAL A 33 -8.04 -3.80 -9.41
C VAL A 33 -7.15 -3.40 -8.22
N ILE A 34 -6.43 -4.36 -7.62
CA ILE A 34 -5.53 -4.10 -6.49
C ILE A 34 -4.43 -3.10 -6.89
N ARG A 35 -3.83 -3.24 -8.08
CA ARG A 35 -2.83 -2.31 -8.60
C ARG A 35 -3.38 -0.89 -8.72
N ASP A 36 -4.60 -0.73 -9.25
CA ASP A 36 -5.20 0.58 -9.49
C ASP A 36 -5.56 1.27 -8.17
N GLU A 37 -5.96 0.49 -7.16
CA GLU A 37 -6.12 0.98 -5.80
C GLU A 37 -4.78 1.48 -5.20
N ILE A 38 -3.70 0.70 -5.33
CA ILE A 38 -2.36 1.12 -4.88
C ILE A 38 -1.95 2.43 -5.57
N LYS A 39 -2.18 2.54 -6.88
CA LYS A 39 -1.85 3.74 -7.65
C LYS A 39 -2.56 4.98 -7.07
N ALA A 40 -3.87 4.90 -6.83
CA ALA A 40 -4.63 6.03 -6.28
C ALA A 40 -4.12 6.45 -4.89
N ARG A 41 -3.79 5.48 -4.03
CA ARG A 41 -3.23 5.76 -2.69
C ARG A 41 -1.85 6.44 -2.78
N VAL A 42 -0.99 5.99 -3.69
CA VAL A 42 0.33 6.60 -3.93
C VAL A 42 0.19 8.04 -4.46
N GLU A 43 -0.69 8.27 -5.43
CA GLU A 43 -0.92 9.61 -5.98
C GLU A 43 -1.41 10.59 -4.89
N LYS A 44 -2.32 10.14 -4.01
CA LYS A 44 -2.76 10.92 -2.86
C LYS A 44 -1.61 11.21 -1.90
N LEU A 45 -0.80 10.21 -1.54
CA LEU A 45 0.34 10.40 -0.65
C LEU A 45 1.35 11.40 -1.23
N LEU A 46 1.63 11.32 -2.53
CA LEU A 46 2.51 12.28 -3.19
C LEU A 46 1.97 13.71 -3.10
N ALA A 47 0.67 13.90 -3.30
CA ALA A 47 0.03 15.21 -3.15
C ALA A 47 0.16 15.75 -1.72
N GLU A 48 0.03 14.90 -0.70
CA GLU A 48 0.20 15.29 0.72
C GLU A 48 1.64 15.66 1.06
N LEU A 49 2.64 14.98 0.48
CA LEU A 49 4.06 15.20 0.78
C LEU A 49 4.66 16.41 0.05
N LEU A 50 4.07 16.79 -1.08
CA LEU A 50 4.52 17.92 -1.90
C LEU A 50 3.76 19.23 -1.61
N ALA A 51 2.80 19.20 -0.68
CA ALA A 51 2.02 20.36 -0.25
C ALA A 51 2.80 21.29 0.69
#